data_AF-A0A059F3G6-F1
#
_entry.id   AF-A0A059F3G6-F1
#
_cell.length_a   1.000
_cell.length_b   1.000
_cell.length_c   1.000
_cell.angle_alpha   90.00
_cell.angle_beta   90.00
_cell.angle_gamma   90.00
#
_symmetry.space_group_name_H-M   'P 1'
#
loop_
_entity.id
_entity.type
_entity.pdbx_description
1 polymer ?
#
loop_
_entity_poly.entity_id
_entity_poly.type
_entity_poly.pdbx_seq_one_letter_code
_entity_poly.pdbx_strand_id
1 'polypeptide(L)' 'VQVDETMMNFECKSRRGRSPHNQTDAISIVEVENNITRAFARVIGNKKSEILIPIICENVISGSIIYTDEHKGYF' A
#
# COMPACT_ATOMS: atom_id res chain seq x y z
N VAL A 1 2.87 8.67 10.02
CA VAL A 1 3.25 7.61 9.05
C VAL A 1 2.17 7.53 7.99
N GLN A 2 2.54 7.55 6.72
CA GLN A 2 1.63 7.33 5.60
C GLN A 2 1.71 5.86 5.17
N VAL A 3 0.56 5.22 4.99
CA VAL A 3 0.46 3.84 4.51
C VAL A 3 -0.39 3.84 3.24
N ASP A 4 0.13 3.26 2.18
CA ASP A 4 -0.55 3.17 0.88
C ASP A 4 -0.48 1.76 0.30
N GLU A 5 -1.55 1.36 -0.40
CA GLU A 5 -1.68 0.08 -1.07
C GLU A 5 -1.82 0.27 -2.58
N THR A 6 -0.85 -0.23 -3.34
CA THR A 6 -0.82 -0.11 -4.80
C THR A 6 -0.98 -1.48 -5.46
N MET A 7 -1.87 -1.59 -6.46
CA MET A 7 -1.95 -2.78 -7.32
C MET A 7 -0.77 -2.80 -8.30
N MET A 8 0.03 -3.87 -8.29
CA MET A 8 1.25 -4.04 -9.10
C MET A 8 1.03 -4.87 -10.37
N ASN A 9 -0.19 -4.90 -10.91
CA ASN A 9 -0.52 -5.66 -12.11
C ASN A 9 0.04 -4.96 -13.34
N PHE A 10 1.26 -5.31 -13.72
CA PHE A 10 1.91 -4.76 -14.90
C PHE A 10 1.43 -5.49 -16.17
N GLU A 11 0.23 -5.14 -16.62
CA GLU A 11 0.02 -4.90 -18.05
C GLU A 11 -0.41 -3.44 -18.18
N CYS A 12 0.42 -2.64 -18.85
CA CYS A 12 0.20 -1.22 -19.13
C CYS A 12 -1.27 -0.94 -19.49
N LYS A 13 -1.78 0.24 -19.12
CA LYS A 13 -3.09 0.80 -19.52
C LYS A 13 -3.20 0.93 -21.06
N SER A 14 -3.12 -0.15 -21.83
CA SER A 14 -3.31 -0.19 -23.27
C SER A 14 -4.65 -0.84 -23.59
N ARG A 15 -5.73 -0.10 -23.32
CA ARG A 15 -7.08 -0.27 -23.93
C ARG A 15 -7.78 -1.63 -23.81
N ARG A 16 -7.18 -2.64 -23.17
CA ARG A 16 -7.76 -3.96 -22.90
C ARG A 16 -7.80 -4.11 -21.38
N GLY A 17 -8.97 -4.51 -20.88
CA GLY A 17 -9.27 -4.55 -19.46
C GLY A 17 -8.28 -5.38 -18.64
N ARG A 18 -8.34 -5.17 -17.33
CA ARG A 18 -7.47 -5.80 -16.33
C ARG A 18 -7.72 -7.31 -16.30
N SER A 19 -6.66 -8.12 -16.35
CA SER A 19 -6.78 -9.55 -16.05
C SER A 19 -7.04 -9.71 -14.54
N PRO A 20 -8.13 -10.39 -14.12
CA PRO A 20 -8.52 -10.49 -12.71
C PRO A 20 -7.66 -11.50 -11.92
N HIS A 21 -6.82 -12.29 -12.58
CA HIS A 21 -6.32 -13.56 -12.03
C HIS A 21 -4.91 -13.52 -11.41
N ASN A 22 -4.17 -12.42 -11.53
CA ASN A 22 -2.81 -12.25 -10.97
C ASN A 22 -2.67 -10.87 -10.30
N GLN A 23 -3.55 -10.58 -9.34
CA GLN A 23 -3.45 -9.37 -8.53
C GLN A 23 -2.28 -9.49 -7.54
N THR A 24 -1.07 -9.10 -7.97
CA THR A 24 0.02 -8.81 -7.04
C THR A 24 -0.16 -7.39 -6.56
N ASP A 25 -0.26 -7.20 -5.27
CA ASP A 25 -0.38 -5.90 -4.63
C ASP A 25 0.95 -5.53 -3.98
N ALA A 26 1.10 -4.27 -3.60
CA ALA A 26 2.20 -3.81 -2.78
C ALA A 26 1.65 -2.90 -1.69
N ILE A 27 2.23 -3.02 -0.50
CA ILE A 27 2.07 -2.07 0.58
C ILE A 27 3.32 -1.21 0.67
N SER A 28 3.13 0.09 0.85
CA SER A 28 4.18 1.05 1.14
C SER A 28 3.87 1.78 2.45
N ILE A 29 4.88 1.93 3.29
CA ILE A 29 4.80 2.59 4.59
C ILE A 29 5.92 3.63 4.61
N VAL A 30 5.54 4.90 4.70
CA VAL A 30 6.46 6.02 4.66
C VAL A 30 6.34 6.83 5.94
N GLU A 31 7.46 6.99 6.62
CA GLU A 31 7.56 7.89 7.76
C GLU A 31 7.83 9.30 7.23
N VAL A 32 6.93 10.22 7.60
CA VAL A 32 6.97 11.61 7.16
C VAL A 32 6.94 12.49 8.40
N GLU A 33 8.04 13.20 8.62
CA GLU A 33 8.12 14.32 9.57
C GLU A 33 8.17 15.62 8.75
N ASN A 34 9.32 16.31 8.72
CA ASN A 34 9.57 17.45 7.82
C ASN A 34 9.99 17.00 6.41
N ASN A 35 10.56 15.80 6.29
CA ASN A 35 10.94 15.13 5.06
C ASN A 35 10.65 13.62 5.23
N ILE A 36 10.80 12.85 4.15
CA ILE A 36 10.75 11.39 4.22
C ILE A 36 11.99 10.89 4.96
N THR A 37 11.80 10.30 6.15
CA THR A 37 12.89 9.79 6.99
C THR A 37 13.11 8.30 6.80
N ARG A 38 12.03 7.55 6.58
CA ARG A 38 12.05 6.10 6.38
C ARG A 38 10.98 5.67 5.40
N ALA A 39 11.30 4.69 4.57
CA ALA A 39 10.35 4.05 3.67
C ALA A 39 10.50 2.53 3.72
N PHE A 40 9.36 1.84 3.71
CA PHE A 40 9.26 0.40 3.63
C PHE A 40 8.27 0.06 2.51
N ALA A 41 8.61 -0.92 1.68
CA ALA A 41 7.72 -1.41 0.63
C ALA A 41 7.81 -2.94 0.55
N ARG A 42 6.66 -3.60 0.41
CA ARG A 42 6.58 -5.05 0.29
C ARG A 42 5.49 -5.46 -0.69
N VAL A 43 5.82 -6.39 -1.59
CA VAL A 43 4.84 -7.05 -2.44
C VAL A 43 4.03 -8.02 -1.60
N ILE A 44 2.71 -7.95 -1.71
CA ILE A 44 1.76 -8.83 -1.05
C ILE A 44 0.89 -9.52 -2.10
N GLY A 45 0.59 -10.79 -1.89
CA GLY A 45 -0.28 -11.54 -2.80
C GLY A 45 -1.78 -11.32 -2.54
N ASN A 46 -2.14 -10.66 -1.44
CA ASN A 46 -3.52 -10.46 -1.02
C ASN A 46 -3.64 -9.30 -0.02
N LYS A 47 -4.69 -8.47 -0.15
CA LYS A 47 -5.03 -7.33 0.73
C LYS A 47 -5.87 -7.70 1.95
N LYS A 48 -5.86 -8.97 2.36
CA LYS A 48 -6.55 -9.38 3.59
C LYS A 48 -5.94 -8.66 4.79
N SER A 49 -6.80 -8.24 5.71
CA SER A 49 -6.40 -7.60 6.98
C SER A 49 -5.44 -8.49 7.80
N GLU A 50 -5.61 -9.82 7.73
CA GLU A 50 -4.73 -10.82 8.34
C GLU A 50 -3.26 -10.69 7.91
N ILE A 51 -3.00 -10.15 6.72
CA ILE A 51 -1.65 -9.95 6.17
C ILE A 51 -1.19 -8.51 6.42
N LEU A 52 -2.09 -7.54 6.22
CA LEU A 52 -1.76 -6.12 6.33
C LEU A 52 -1.49 -5.68 7.77
N ILE A 53 -2.30 -6.12 8.73
CA ILE A 53 -2.19 -5.70 10.13
C ILE A 53 -0.82 -6.09 10.72
N PRO A 54 -0.33 -7.34 10.60
CA PRO A 54 1.00 -7.69 11.08
C PRO A 54 2.12 -6.85 10.44
N ILE A 55 2.06 -6.61 9.13
CA ILE A 55 3.06 -5.80 8.42
C ILE A 55 3.11 -4.37 8.98
N ILE A 56 1.95 -3.77 9.23
CA ILE A 56 1.85 -2.44 9.84
C ILE A 56 2.41 -2.47 11.26
N CYS A 57 2.00 -3.41 12.11
CA CYS A 57 2.47 -3.51 13.49
C CYS A 57 3.98 -3.76 13.62
N GLU A 58 4.58 -4.49 12.67
CA GLU A 58 6.04 -4.74 12.64
C GLU A 58 6.85 -3.51 12.21
N ASN A 59 6.28 -2.65 11.36
CA ASN A 59 7.01 -1.56 10.72
C ASN A 59 6.62 -0.16 11.21
N VAL A 60 5.56 -0.05 12.01
CA VAL A 60 5.05 1.22 12.58
C VAL A 60 5.20 1.20 14.09
N ILE A 61 5.83 2.24 14.63
CA ILE A 61 6.06 2.40 16.06
C ILE A 61 4.72 2.64 16.78
N SER A 62 4.51 1.98 17.91
CA SER A 62 3.32 2.19 18.75
C SER A 62 3.18 3.66 19.15
N GLY A 63 1.95 4.20 19.02
CA GLY A 63 1.68 5.62 19.25
C GLY A 63 1.81 6.51 18.01
N SER A 64 2.23 5.97 16.86
CA SER A 64 2.22 6.70 15.60
C SER A 64 0.80 6.98 15.11
N ILE A 65 0.59 8.15 14.50
CA ILE A 65 -0.61 8.44 13.71
C ILE A 65 -0.42 7.86 12.32
N ILE A 66 -1.33 6.99 11.91
CA ILE A 66 -1.37 6.39 10.57
C ILE A 66 -2.32 7.21 9.70
N TYR A 67 -1.81 7.66 8.56
CA TYR A 67 -2.58 8.29 7.51
C TYR A 67 -2.69 7.30 6.35
N THR A 68 -3.92 6.96 5.99
CA THR A 68 -4.24 6.23 4.76
C THR A 68 -4.92 7.21 3.82
N ASP A 69 -4.63 7.15 2.53
CA ASP A 69 -5.39 7.94 1.57
C ASP A 69 -6.79 7.32 1.43
N GLU A 70 -7.83 7.99 1.94
CA GLU A 70 -9.18 7.69 1.49
C GLU A 70 -9.24 8.12 0.04
N HIS A 71 -9.41 7.17 -0.89
CA HIS A 71 -9.59 7.41 -2.33
C HIS A 71 -10.73 8.43 -2.61
N LYS A 72 -10.47 9.72 -2.39
CA LYS A 72 -11.34 10.85 -2.75
C LYS A 72 -11.00 11.21 -4.19
N GLY A 73 -11.42 10.39 -5.14
CA GLY A 73 -11.29 10.75 -6.55
C GLY A 73 -11.12 9.58 -7.51
N TYR A 74 -12.16 8.77 -7.64
CA TYR A 74 -12.50 8.18 -8.94
C TYR A 74 -13.99 8.44 -9.19
N PHE A 75 -14.35 9.70 -9.37
CA PHE A 75 -15.61 10.11 -9.98
C PHE A 75 -15.29 10.92 -11.23
#